data_AF-A0A969DH12-F1
#
_entry.id   AF-A0A969DH12-F1
#
_cell.length_a   1.000
_cell.length_b   1.000
_cell.length_c   1.000
_cell.angle_alpha   90.00
_cell.angle_beta   90.00
_cell.angle_gamma   90.00
#
_symmetry.space_group_name_H-M   'P 1'
#
loop_
_entity.id
_entity.type
_entity.pdbx_description
1 polymer ?
#
loop_
_entity_poly.entity_id
_entity_poly.type
_entity_poly.pdbx_seq_one_letter_code
_entity_poly.pdbx_strand_id
1 'polypeptide(L)'
;MPSRKALFEDAELLAAYPHFTQLLEELQTRSVFRPQIPDYSQASKILQTNLWRVLVGAATPENAMEQAAKQTRSLLKNGVLNQGLSQ
;
A
#
# COMPACT_ATOMS: atom_id res chain seq x y z
N MET A 1 -13.58 -6.36 9.43
CA MET A 1 -12.76 -7.41 8.80
C MET A 1 -12.45 -8.48 9.84
N PRO A 2 -12.96 -9.71 9.69
CA PRO A 2 -12.63 -10.80 10.60
C PRO A 2 -11.13 -11.15 10.52
N SER A 3 -10.51 -11.39 11.68
CA SER A 3 -9.13 -11.89 11.76
C SER A 3 -9.04 -13.42 11.65
N ARG A 4 -10.16 -14.13 11.84
CA ARG A 4 -10.26 -15.59 11.77
C ARG A 4 -10.93 -16.01 10.47
N LYS A 5 -10.31 -16.92 9.72
CA LYS A 5 -10.84 -17.45 8.45
C LYS A 5 -12.24 -18.06 8.63
N ALA A 6 -12.48 -18.80 9.71
CA ALA A 6 -13.77 -19.45 9.98
C ALA A 6 -14.97 -18.49 9.97
N LEU A 7 -14.76 -17.21 10.32
CA LEU A 7 -15.83 -16.20 10.34
C LEU A 7 -16.27 -15.74 8.94
N PHE A 8 -15.53 -16.07 7.89
CA PHE A 8 -15.94 -15.82 6.50
C PHE A 8 -16.86 -16.91 5.96
N GLU A 9 -16.98 -18.03 6.68
CA GLU A 9 -17.78 -19.21 6.29
C GLU A 9 -18.99 -19.41 7.22
N ASP A 10 -19.12 -18.57 8.26
CA ASP A 10 -20.21 -18.61 9.23
C ASP A 10 -21.54 -18.19 8.57
N ALA A 11 -22.59 -19.01 8.74
CA ALA A 11 -23.86 -18.83 8.05
C ALA A 11 -24.64 -17.58 8.49
N GLU A 12 -24.57 -17.23 9.77
CA GLU A 12 -25.24 -16.02 10.29
C GLU A 12 -24.52 -14.77 9.78
N LEU A 13 -23.19 -14.81 9.75
CA LEU A 13 -22.38 -13.71 9.21
C LEU A 13 -22.50 -13.59 7.70
N LEU A 14 -22.59 -14.68 6.94
CA LEU A 14 -22.80 -14.62 5.50
C LEU A 14 -24.18 -14.08 5.13
N ALA A 15 -25.20 -14.36 5.94
CA ALA A 15 -26.52 -13.77 5.77
C ALA A 15 -26.50 -12.24 5.98
N ALA A 16 -25.75 -11.75 6.97
CA ALA A 16 -25.60 -10.32 7.24
C ALA A 16 -24.59 -9.62 6.30
N TYR A 17 -23.56 -10.34 5.85
CA TYR A 17 -22.45 -9.84 5.05
C TYR A 17 -22.14 -10.75 3.86
N PRO A 18 -23.00 -10.78 2.82
CA PRO A 18 -22.84 -11.67 1.67
C PRO A 18 -21.53 -11.49 0.90
N HIS A 19 -20.91 -10.31 1.00
CA HIS A 19 -19.64 -9.99 0.35
C HIS A 19 -18.43 -10.71 0.96
N PHE A 20 -18.57 -11.39 2.11
CA PHE A 20 -17.46 -12.09 2.77
C PHE A 20 -16.87 -13.22 1.92
N THR A 21 -17.68 -13.90 1.11
CA THR A 21 -17.19 -14.95 0.19
C THR A 21 -16.21 -14.37 -0.82
N GLN A 22 -16.61 -13.31 -1.54
CA GLN A 22 -15.74 -12.64 -2.51
C GLN A 22 -14.52 -12.01 -1.83
N LEU A 23 -14.71 -11.41 -0.65
CA LEU A 23 -13.64 -10.77 0.09
C LEU A 23 -12.53 -11.75 0.48
N LEU A 24 -12.88 -12.97 0.93
CA LEU A 24 -11.89 -13.98 1.27
C LEU A 24 -11.07 -14.40 0.04
N GLU A 25 -11.72 -14.59 -1.10
CA GLU A 25 -11.07 -14.93 -2.37
C GLU A 25 -10.08 -13.81 -2.79
N GLU A 26 -10.51 -12.56 -2.76
CA GLU A 26 -9.70 -11.40 -3.13
C GLU A 26 -8.48 -11.23 -2.21
N LEU A 27 -8.66 -11.42 -0.89
CA LEU A 27 -7.57 -11.37 0.07
C LEU A 27 -6.52 -12.46 -0.18
N GLN A 28 -6.95 -13.66 -0.57
CA GLN A 28 -6.06 -14.81 -0.79
C GLN A 28 -5.36 -14.78 -2.14
N THR A 29 -5.99 -14.23 -3.18
CA THR A 29 -5.52 -14.37 -4.57
C THR A 29 -4.95 -13.09 -5.16
N ARG A 30 -5.40 -11.91 -4.70
CA ARG A 30 -5.06 -10.62 -5.33
C ARG A 30 -4.39 -9.63 -4.40
N SER A 31 -4.36 -9.90 -3.10
CA SER A 31 -3.72 -8.98 -2.15
C SER A 31 -2.19 -9.08 -2.22
N VAL A 32 -1.54 -7.93 -2.16
CA VAL A 32 -0.08 -7.81 -2.02
C VAL A 32 0.24 -7.14 -0.69
N PHE A 33 1.21 -7.70 0.02
CA PHE A 33 1.71 -7.05 1.23
C PHE A 33 2.43 -5.76 0.87
N ARG A 34 2.22 -4.73 1.69
CA ARG A 34 2.98 -3.49 1.59
C ARG A 34 4.45 -3.79 1.93
N PRO A 35 5.42 -3.17 1.23
CA PRO A 35 6.83 -3.31 1.55
C PRO A 35 7.13 -3.01 3.03
N GLN A 36 7.85 -3.92 3.69
CA GLN A 36 8.33 -3.74 5.06
C GLN A 36 9.64 -2.95 5.06
N ILE A 37 9.54 -1.65 4.78
CA ILE A 37 10.67 -0.72 4.78
C ILE A 37 10.57 0.28 5.93
N PRO A 38 11.70 0.80 6.43
CA PRO A 38 11.70 2.02 7.24
C PRO A 38 10.96 3.14 6.51
N ASP A 39 10.26 3.99 7.27
CA ASP A 39 9.55 5.16 6.73
C ASP A 39 8.57 4.86 5.58
N TYR A 40 7.91 3.68 5.61
CA TYR A 40 6.89 3.34 4.62
C TYR A 40 5.80 4.41 4.48
N SER A 41 5.43 5.08 5.58
CA SER A 41 4.49 6.20 5.57
C SER A 41 4.96 7.36 4.67
N GLN A 42 6.25 7.69 4.69
CA GLN A 42 6.84 8.72 3.83
C GLN A 42 6.88 8.26 2.38
N ALA A 43 7.27 7.00 2.12
CA ALA A 43 7.24 6.43 0.77
C ALA A 43 5.81 6.45 0.18
N SER A 44 4.80 6.12 1.00
CA SER A 44 3.40 6.17 0.59
C SER A 44 2.93 7.61 0.31
N LYS A 45 3.35 8.57 1.14
CA LYS A 45 3.03 10.00 0.92
C LYS A 45 3.63 10.53 -0.38
N ILE A 46 4.86 10.13 -0.73
CA ILE A 46 5.51 10.46 -2.00
C ILE A 46 4.68 9.97 -3.19
N LEU A 47 4.25 8.71 -3.16
CA LEU A 47 3.41 8.13 -4.22
C LEU A 47 2.07 8.87 -4.34
N GLN A 48 1.37 9.07 -3.21
CA GLN A 48 0.06 9.74 -3.19
C GLN A 48 0.14 11.19 -3.69
N THR A 49 1.20 11.92 -3.32
CA THR A 49 1.41 13.30 -3.79
C THR A 49 1.57 13.36 -5.30
N ASN A 50 2.37 12.47 -5.88
CA ASN A 50 2.56 12.44 -7.33
C ASN A 50 1.33 11.93 -8.08
N LEU A 51 0.59 10.97 -7.51
CA LEU A 51 -0.71 10.56 -8.04
C LEU A 51 -1.69 11.75 -8.09
N TRP A 52 -1.75 12.56 -7.04
CA TRP A 52 -2.65 13.71 -7.01
C TRP A 52 -2.34 14.73 -8.09
N ARG A 53 -1.05 14.95 -8.40
CA ARG A 53 -0.62 15.82 -9.50
C ARG A 53 -1.15 15.35 -10.86
N VAL A 54 -1.27 14.04 -11.08
CA VAL A 54 -1.88 13.49 -12.30
C VAL A 54 -3.38 13.76 -12.31
N LEU A 55 -4.07 13.47 -11.20
CA LEU A 55 -5.52 13.61 -11.09
C LEU A 55 -6.02 15.03 -11.29
N VAL A 56 -5.21 16.05 -10.93
CA VAL A 56 -5.54 17.46 -11.16
C VAL A 56 -4.96 18.03 -12.46
N GLY A 57 -4.34 17.20 -13.30
CA GLY A 57 -3.76 17.62 -14.58
C GLY A 57 -2.45 18.42 -14.48
N ALA A 58 -1.79 18.43 -13.32
CA ALA A 58 -0.53 19.13 -13.09
C ALA A 58 0.72 18.35 -13.52
N ALA A 59 0.57 17.07 -13.92
CA ALA A 59 1.64 16.24 -14.46
C ALA A 59 1.07 15.11 -15.33
N THR A 60 1.86 14.60 -16.27
CA THR A 60 1.54 13.34 -16.96
C THR A 60 1.80 12.14 -16.03
N PRO A 61 1.12 11.00 -16.23
CA PRO A 61 1.38 9.78 -15.46
C PRO A 61 2.85 9.38 -15.44
N GLU A 62 3.53 9.43 -16.59
CA GLU A 62 4.92 9.01 -16.75
C GLU A 62 5.86 9.89 -15.91
N ASN A 63 5.71 11.22 -16.02
CA ASN A 63 6.52 12.18 -15.26
C ASN A 63 6.27 12.03 -13.76
N ALA A 64 5.01 11.93 -13.34
CA ALA A 64 4.66 11.76 -11.93
C ALA A 64 5.28 10.48 -11.34
N MET A 65 5.26 9.37 -12.07
CA MET A 65 5.84 8.11 -11.62
C MET A 65 7.37 8.15 -11.60
N GLU A 66 8.02 8.81 -12.55
CA GLU A 66 9.47 9.01 -12.54
C GLU A 66 9.90 9.84 -11.31
N GLN A 67 9.17 10.91 -11.00
CA GLN A 67 9.43 11.74 -9.81
C GLN A 67 9.20 10.97 -8.51
N ALA A 68 8.10 10.22 -8.41
CA ALA A 68 7.82 9.38 -7.26
C ALA A 68 8.94 8.36 -7.03
N ALA A 69 9.43 7.73 -8.10
CA ALA A 69 10.53 6.78 -8.03
C ALA A 69 11.83 7.46 -7.57
N LYS A 70 12.18 8.63 -8.12
CA LYS A 70 13.37 9.39 -7.72
C LYS A 70 13.33 9.77 -6.23
N GLN A 71 12.22 10.32 -5.77
CA GLN A 71 12.01 10.73 -4.38
C GLN A 71 12.08 9.53 -3.42
N THR A 72 11.42 8.42 -3.77
CA THR A 72 11.41 7.21 -2.95
C THR A 72 12.81 6.59 -2.84
N ARG A 73 13.57 6.52 -3.95
CA ARG A 73 14.97 6.04 -3.91
C ARG A 73 15.86 6.93 -3.04
N SER A 74 15.63 8.25 -3.05
CA SER A 74 16.35 9.18 -2.17
C SER A 74 16.04 8.92 -0.70
N LEU A 75 14.75 8.76 -0.35
CA LEU A 75 14.30 8.40 1.00
C LEU A 75 14.97 7.11 1.47
N LEU A 76 14.95 6.06 0.64
CA LEU A 76 15.54 4.76 1.00
C LEU A 76 17.05 4.85 1.21
N LYS A 77 17.78 5.62 0.39
CA LYS A 77 19.22 5.85 0.59
C LYS A 77 19.50 6.55 1.93
N ASN A 78 18.73 7.59 2.26
CA ASN A 78 18.89 8.32 3.51
C ASN A 78 18.51 7.47 4.73
N GLY A 79 17.48 6.63 4.61
CA GLY A 79 17.11 5.65 5.64
C GLY A 79 18.20 4.63 5.91
N VAL A 80 18.88 4.13 4.87
CA VAL A 80 20.04 3.23 5.00
C VAL A 80 21.22 3.93 5.70
N LEU A 81 21.50 5.19 5.35
CA LEU A 81 22.59 5.96 5.98
C LEU A 81 22.31 6.22 7.48
N ASN A 82 21.06 6.48 7.86
CA ASN A 82 20.69 6.69 9.26
C ASN A 82 20.78 5.40 10.11
N GLN A 83 20.61 4.22 9.50
CA GLN A 83 20.77 2.93 10.19
C GLN A 83 22.23 2.54 10.44
N GLY A 84 23.16 2.98 9.59
CA GLY A 84 24.60 2.73 9.76
C GLY A 84 25.28 3.55 10.86
N LEU A 85 24.61 4.60 11.36
CA LEU A 85 25.13 5.52 12.38
C LEU A 85 24.60 5.24 13.80
N SER A 86 23.81 4.18 13.97
CA SER A 86 23.19 3.79 15.26
C SER A 86 23.81 2.53 15.89
N GLN A 87 25.05 2.17 15.51
CA GLN A 87 25.78 1.02 16.07
C GLN A 87 27.10 1.48 16.68
#